data_AF-A0A2A5FEF7-F1
#
_entry.id   AF-A0A2A5FEF7-F1
#
_cell.length_a   1.000
_cell.length_b   1.000
_cell.length_c   1.000
_cell.angle_alpha   90.00
_cell.angle_beta   90.00
_cell.angle_gamma   90.00
#
_symmetry.space_group_name_H-M   'P 1'
#
loop_
_entity.id
_entity.type
_entity.pdbx_description
1 polymer ?
#
loop_
_entity_poly.entity_id
_entity_poly.type
_entity_poly.pdbx_seq_one_letter_code
_entity_poly.pdbx_strand_id
1 'polypeptide(L)'
;MRVTMIHAIAESIPPVRLAFGDEFPEAEVINVLDEGFLIDFDDRLTPQLRRRMSELIGYCQDNKADAIGLACSVYAPVVDSARDLVDVPSVSSYGPVMADAVAAGPRVGLIASVPATMRNSEYYLKLAAEEAGKSVEPHLCLAEDLIPDAG
;
A
#
# COMPACT_ATOMS: atom_id res chain seq x y z
N MET A 1 15.36 14.93 -0.36
CA MET A 1 15.11 13.56 0.12
C MET A 1 14.53 12.76 -1.03
N ARG A 2 15.12 11.64 -1.39
CA ARG A 2 14.64 10.77 -2.48
C ARG A 2 13.66 9.75 -1.93
N VAL A 3 12.42 9.79 -2.41
CA VAL A 3 11.41 8.81 -2.05
C VAL A 3 11.11 7.94 -3.26
N THR A 4 11.38 6.64 -3.15
CA THR A 4 11.12 5.69 -4.23
C THR A 4 9.79 4.99 -3.98
N MET A 5 8.87 5.13 -4.93
CA MET A 5 7.54 4.54 -4.91
C MET A 5 7.52 3.30 -5.80
N ILE A 6 7.06 2.17 -5.25
CA ILE A 6 6.88 0.90 -5.96
C ILE A 6 5.41 0.77 -6.37
N HIS A 7 5.21 0.48 -7.65
CA HIS A 7 3.91 0.40 -8.30
C HIS A 7 3.73 -0.97 -8.96
N ALA A 8 2.48 -1.47 -8.92
CA ALA A 8 2.05 -2.64 -9.70
C ALA A 8 1.22 -2.25 -10.93
N ILE A 9 0.80 -0.98 -11.03
CA ILE A 9 0.03 -0.42 -12.15
C ILE A 9 0.46 1.03 -12.40
N ALA A 10 0.50 1.44 -13.67
CA ALA A 10 0.93 2.79 -14.05
C ALA A 10 -0.04 3.88 -13.57
N GLU A 11 -1.32 3.55 -13.44
CA GLU A 11 -2.41 4.40 -13.00
C GLU A 11 -2.22 4.91 -11.56
N SER A 12 -1.40 4.21 -10.76
CA SER A 12 -1.06 4.64 -9.41
C SER A 12 0.00 5.75 -9.36
N ILE A 13 0.73 6.00 -10.45
CA ILE A 13 1.80 7.01 -10.49
C ILE A 13 1.25 8.45 -10.44
N PRO A 14 0.25 8.86 -11.25
CA PRO A 14 -0.31 10.21 -11.17
C PRO A 14 -0.86 10.62 -9.79
N PRO A 15 -1.70 9.82 -9.09
CA PRO A 15 -2.20 10.21 -7.78
C PRO A 15 -1.09 10.27 -6.72
N VAL A 16 -0.08 9.40 -6.80
CA VAL A 16 1.09 9.47 -5.93
C VAL A 16 1.85 10.78 -6.14
N ARG A 17 2.12 11.16 -7.39
CA ARG A 17 2.78 12.44 -7.69
C ARG A 17 1.98 13.65 -7.24
N LEU A 18 0.66 13.60 -7.40
CA LEU A 18 -0.23 14.65 -6.91
C LEU A 18 -0.11 14.80 -5.39
N ALA A 19 -0.24 13.69 -4.64
CA ALA A 19 -0.12 13.70 -3.19
C ALA A 19 1.24 14.21 -2.69
N PHE A 20 2.35 13.82 -3.33
CA PHE A 20 3.66 14.39 -3.00
C PHE A 20 3.76 15.88 -3.35
N GLY A 21 3.20 16.31 -4.48
CA GLY A 21 3.18 17.72 -4.87
C GLY A 21 2.44 18.59 -3.86
N ASP A 22 1.38 18.07 -3.25
CA ASP A 22 0.55 18.78 -2.27
C ASP A 22 1.16 18.75 -0.86
N GLU A 23 1.66 17.58 -0.40
CA GLU A 23 2.05 17.37 1.00
C GLU A 23 3.56 17.38 1.24
N PHE A 24 4.39 17.06 0.24
CA PHE A 24 5.85 16.98 0.40
C PHE A 24 6.60 17.37 -0.90
N PRO A 25 6.44 18.62 -1.37
CA PRO A 25 6.89 19.05 -2.70
C PRO A 25 8.41 19.05 -2.89
N GLU A 26 9.21 19.08 -1.81
CA GLU A 26 10.66 19.01 -1.85
C GLU A 26 11.22 17.59 -2.04
N ALA A 27 10.37 16.57 -2.04
CA ALA A 27 10.77 15.19 -2.28
C ALA A 27 11.17 14.98 -3.75
N GLU A 28 12.31 14.32 -3.96
CA GLU A 28 12.66 13.76 -5.28
C GLU A 28 11.94 12.42 -5.42
N VAL A 29 10.77 12.43 -6.06
CA VAL A 29 9.93 11.22 -6.21
C VAL A 29 10.41 10.38 -7.40
N ILE A 30 10.90 9.18 -7.11
CA ILE A 30 11.29 8.16 -8.10
C ILE A 30 10.21 7.08 -8.13
N ASN A 31 9.89 6.55 -9.31
CA ASN A 31 8.87 5.52 -9.47
C ASN A 31 9.51 4.26 -10.05
N VAL A 32 9.21 3.12 -9.45
CA VAL A 32 9.57 1.78 -9.93
C VAL A 32 8.27 1.03 -10.20
N LEU A 33 8.10 0.55 -11.42
CA LEU A 33 6.90 -0.16 -11.86
C LEU A 33 7.27 -1.60 -12.23
N ASP A 34 6.60 -2.57 -11.61
CA ASP A 34 6.60 -3.97 -12.02
C ASP A 34 5.15 -4.46 -12.10
N GLU A 35 4.60 -4.46 -13.32
CA GLU A 35 3.24 -4.91 -13.63
C GLU A 35 3.04 -6.41 -13.34
N GLY A 36 4.13 -7.18 -13.32
CA GLY A 36 4.14 -8.60 -13.01
C GLY A 36 3.62 -8.88 -11.60
N PHE A 37 3.76 -7.94 -10.65
CA PHE A 37 3.19 -8.12 -9.31
C PHE A 37 1.68 -8.22 -9.30
N LEU A 38 0.99 -7.50 -10.18
CA LEU A 38 -0.47 -7.62 -10.28
C LEU A 38 -0.86 -8.85 -11.08
N ILE A 39 -0.19 -9.08 -12.22
CA ILE A 39 -0.46 -10.22 -13.12
C ILE A 39 -0.31 -11.56 -12.39
N ASP A 40 0.72 -11.69 -11.56
CA ASP A 40 1.06 -12.94 -10.89
C ASP A 40 0.38 -13.12 -9.51
N PHE A 41 -0.41 -12.14 -9.05
CA PHE A 41 -0.97 -12.14 -7.70
C PHE A 41 -2.00 -13.26 -7.47
N ASP A 42 -2.80 -13.63 -8.46
CA ASP A 42 -3.83 -14.71 -8.41
C ASP A 42 -4.59 -14.79 -7.05
N ASP A 43 -5.08 -13.63 -6.59
CA ASP A 43 -5.77 -13.39 -5.29
C ASP A 43 -4.99 -13.81 -4.01
N ARG A 44 -3.68 -14.09 -4.12
CA ARG A 44 -2.86 -14.58 -3.02
C ARG A 44 -1.42 -14.08 -3.05
N LEU A 45 -0.99 -13.48 -1.94
CA LEU A 45 0.41 -13.14 -1.71
C LEU A 45 1.27 -14.40 -1.40
N THR A 46 1.82 -15.02 -2.46
CA THR A 46 2.67 -16.22 -2.36
C THR A 46 4.07 -15.93 -1.81
N PRO A 47 4.82 -16.94 -1.31
CA PRO A 47 6.21 -16.76 -0.90
C PRO A 47 7.13 -16.22 -2.02
N GLN A 48 6.87 -16.60 -3.27
CA GLN A 48 7.63 -16.11 -4.42
C GLN A 48 7.40 -14.61 -4.64
N LEU A 49 6.15 -14.15 -4.56
CA LEU A 49 5.79 -12.74 -4.68
C LEU A 49 6.35 -11.90 -3.54
N ARG A 50 6.32 -12.44 -2.31
CA ARG A 50 6.95 -11.81 -1.14
C ARG A 50 8.44 -11.58 -1.37
N ARG A 51 9.16 -12.63 -1.77
CA ARG A 51 10.59 -12.53 -2.07
C ARG A 51 10.89 -11.50 -3.17
N ARG A 52 10.17 -11.53 -4.29
CA ARG A 52 10.35 -10.55 -5.38
C ARG A 52 10.15 -9.11 -4.90
N MET A 53 9.12 -8.87 -4.09
CA MET A 53 8.85 -7.54 -3.54
C MET A 53 9.96 -7.12 -2.56
N SER A 54 10.44 -8.02 -1.69
CA SER A 54 11.57 -7.76 -0.80
C SER A 54 12.87 -7.46 -1.57
N GLU A 55 13.15 -8.19 -2.64
CA GLU A 55 14.28 -7.94 -3.54
C GLU A 55 14.16 -6.55 -4.20
N LEU A 56 12.96 -6.15 -4.61
CA LEU A 56 12.71 -4.83 -5.20
C LEU A 56 12.87 -3.69 -4.18
N ILE A 57 12.45 -3.92 -2.93
CA ILE A 57 12.69 -2.97 -1.82
C ILE A 57 14.19 -2.81 -1.59
N GLY A 58 14.95 -3.91 -1.54
CA GLY A 58 16.42 -3.87 -1.45
C GLY A 58 17.06 -3.12 -2.63
N TYR A 59 16.61 -3.39 -3.86
CA TYR A 59 17.02 -2.64 -5.04
C TYR A 59 16.79 -1.14 -4.89
N CYS A 60 15.64 -0.71 -4.34
CA CYS A 60 15.36 0.72 -4.13
C CYS A 60 16.35 1.36 -3.16
N GLN A 61 16.68 0.68 -2.06
CA GLN A 61 17.70 1.14 -1.11
C GLN A 61 19.07 1.26 -1.77
N ASP A 62 19.51 0.22 -2.48
CA ASP A 62 20.81 0.19 -3.18
C ASP A 62 20.93 1.31 -4.23
N ASN A 63 19.78 1.80 -4.72
CA ASN A 63 19.67 2.91 -5.67
C ASN A 63 19.35 4.27 -4.99
N LYS A 64 19.78 4.42 -3.73
CA LYS A 64 19.80 5.68 -2.97
C LYS A 64 18.43 6.21 -2.57
N ALA A 65 17.43 5.35 -2.42
CA ALA A 65 16.19 5.76 -1.78
C ALA A 65 16.49 6.18 -0.33
N ASP A 66 16.02 7.35 0.10
CA ASP A 66 16.03 7.76 1.51
C ASP A 66 14.80 7.21 2.25
N ALA A 67 13.72 6.91 1.52
CA ALA A 67 12.52 6.21 1.98
C ALA A 67 11.85 5.46 0.81
N ILE A 68 11.10 4.41 1.14
CA ILE A 68 10.43 3.53 0.17
C ILE A 68 8.93 3.46 0.48
N GLY A 69 8.09 3.71 -0.52
CA GLY A 69 6.64 3.59 -0.40
C GLY A 69 6.08 2.54 -1.35
N LEU A 70 5.11 1.74 -0.90
CA LEU A 70 4.36 0.82 -1.76
C LEU A 70 2.98 1.41 -2.05
N ALA A 71 2.71 1.69 -3.33
CA ALA A 71 1.38 2.14 -3.78
C ALA A 71 0.36 0.99 -3.84
N CYS A 72 0.83 -0.26 -3.98
CA CYS A 72 -0.03 -1.43 -4.08
C CYS A 72 -0.47 -1.95 -2.70
N SER A 73 -1.77 -1.90 -2.45
CA SER A 73 -2.36 -2.25 -1.15
C SER A 73 -2.20 -3.75 -0.80
N VAL A 74 -2.25 -4.66 -1.77
CA VAL A 74 -2.16 -6.10 -1.49
C VAL A 74 -0.76 -6.59 -1.08
N TYR A 75 0.27 -5.76 -1.29
CA TYR A 75 1.66 -6.03 -0.90
C TYR A 75 2.06 -5.36 0.42
N ALA A 76 1.15 -4.65 1.09
CA ALA A 76 1.41 -4.04 2.39
C ALA A 76 2.03 -5.01 3.42
N PRO A 77 1.64 -6.30 3.51
CA PRO A 77 2.26 -7.24 4.45
C PRO A 77 3.75 -7.52 4.19
N VAL A 78 4.29 -7.13 3.03
CA VAL A 78 5.72 -7.25 2.75
C VAL A 78 6.50 -6.12 3.40
N VAL A 79 5.91 -4.92 3.54
CA VAL A 79 6.55 -3.77 4.20
C VAL A 79 6.98 -4.14 5.60
N ASP A 80 6.10 -4.78 6.37
CA ASP A 80 6.38 -5.17 7.75
C ASP A 80 7.57 -6.12 7.83
N SER A 81 7.63 -7.13 6.95
CA SER A 81 8.77 -8.07 6.88
C SER A 81 10.05 -7.47 6.29
N ALA A 82 9.95 -6.41 5.49
CA ALA A 82 11.09 -5.77 4.85
C ALA A 82 11.83 -4.81 5.80
N ARG A 83 11.20 -4.37 6.89
CA ARG A 83 11.84 -3.52 7.91
C ARG A 83 13.10 -4.14 8.51
N ASP A 84 13.18 -5.46 8.56
CA ASP A 84 14.36 -6.18 9.06
C ASP A 84 15.44 -6.38 7.97
N LEU A 85 15.17 -5.97 6.72
CA LEU A 85 16.03 -6.21 5.55
C LEU A 85 16.66 -4.93 4.99
N VAL A 86 16.10 -3.75 5.30
CA VAL A 86 16.59 -2.45 4.82
C VAL A 86 16.71 -1.47 5.98
N ASP A 87 17.67 -0.54 5.87
CA ASP A 87 17.95 0.51 6.86
C ASP A 87 17.08 1.76 6.65
N VAL A 88 16.44 1.88 5.49
CA VAL A 88 15.60 3.04 5.14
C VAL A 88 14.13 2.80 5.49
N PRO A 89 13.37 3.84 5.90
CA PRO A 89 11.97 3.70 6.20
C PRO A 89 11.18 3.14 5.02
N SER A 90 10.37 2.12 5.29
CA SER A 90 9.43 1.53 4.33
C SER A 90 7.99 1.64 4.82
N VAL A 91 7.11 2.12 3.95
CA VAL A 91 5.69 2.35 4.27
C VAL A 91 4.76 1.79 3.19
N SER A 92 3.56 1.39 3.60
CA SER A 92 2.46 1.05 2.70
C SER A 92 1.41 2.17 2.71
N SER A 93 0.52 2.16 1.73
CA SER A 93 -0.62 3.08 1.66
C SER A 93 -1.65 2.89 2.79
N TYR A 94 -1.58 1.83 3.60
CA TYR A 94 -2.57 1.56 4.64
C TYR A 94 -2.32 2.28 5.98
N GLY A 95 -1.07 2.37 6.45
CA GLY A 95 -0.79 2.83 7.81
C GLY A 95 -1.44 4.19 8.14
N PRO A 96 -1.11 5.26 7.41
CA PRO A 96 -1.67 6.59 7.66
C PRO A 96 -3.19 6.67 7.48
N VAL A 97 -3.73 6.13 6.38
CA VAL A 97 -5.16 6.23 6.08
C VAL A 97 -6.03 5.48 7.11
N MET A 98 -5.54 4.35 7.63
CA MET A 98 -6.26 3.59 8.65
C MET A 98 -6.21 4.28 10.01
N ALA A 99 -5.08 4.89 10.37
CA ALA A 99 -4.97 5.70 11.57
C ALA A 99 -5.95 6.90 11.53
N ASP A 100 -6.06 7.57 10.39
CA ASP A 100 -7.00 8.69 10.18
C ASP A 100 -8.45 8.21 10.28
N ALA A 101 -8.79 7.08 9.65
CA ALA A 101 -10.13 6.49 9.73
C ALA A 101 -10.53 6.15 11.18
N VAL A 102 -9.62 5.54 11.94
CA VAL A 102 -9.80 5.24 13.37
C VAL A 102 -9.93 6.52 14.21
N ALA A 103 -9.22 7.59 13.84
CA ALA A 103 -9.32 8.88 14.50
C ALA A 103 -10.67 9.57 14.25
N ALA A 104 -11.24 9.40 13.06
CA ALA A 104 -12.49 10.02 12.65
C ALA A 104 -13.73 9.48 13.39
N GLY A 105 -13.72 8.20 13.80
CA GLY A 105 -14.79 7.64 14.60
C GLY A 105 -14.88 6.11 14.56
N PRO A 106 -15.79 5.51 15.34
CA PRO A 106 -15.88 4.06 15.45
C PRO A 106 -16.51 3.41 14.23
N ARG A 107 -17.35 4.10 13.45
CA ARG A 107 -18.05 3.51 12.29
C ARG A 107 -17.35 3.89 11.00
N VAL A 108 -16.72 2.93 10.34
CA VAL A 108 -15.87 3.18 9.17
C VAL A 108 -16.40 2.39 7.98
N GLY A 109 -16.72 3.09 6.88
CA GLY A 109 -17.08 2.45 5.61
C GLY A 109 -15.83 2.06 4.83
N LEU A 110 -15.76 0.80 4.38
CA LEU A 110 -14.72 0.31 3.48
C LEU A 110 -15.38 -0.07 2.15
N ILE A 111 -14.89 0.53 1.06
CA ILE A 111 -15.37 0.26 -0.30
C ILE A 111 -14.18 -0.22 -1.13
N ALA A 112 -14.33 -1.36 -1.80
CA ALA A 112 -13.31 -1.88 -2.71
C ALA A 112 -13.98 -2.65 -3.85
N SER A 113 -13.29 -2.75 -4.98
CA SER A 113 -13.71 -3.56 -6.15
C SER A 113 -13.08 -4.94 -6.19
N VAL A 114 -12.03 -5.18 -5.38
CA VAL A 114 -11.28 -6.44 -5.36
C VAL A 114 -11.41 -7.11 -3.98
N PRO A 115 -11.80 -8.40 -3.91
CA PRO A 115 -11.94 -9.13 -2.64
C PRO A 115 -10.69 -9.12 -1.76
N ALA A 116 -9.49 -9.33 -2.32
CA ALA A 116 -8.24 -9.22 -1.56
C ALA A 116 -8.03 -7.84 -0.94
N THR A 117 -8.35 -6.76 -1.66
CA THR A 117 -8.25 -5.39 -1.14
C THR A 117 -9.20 -5.18 0.03
N MET A 118 -10.44 -5.71 -0.05
CA MET A 118 -11.40 -5.63 1.06
C MET A 118 -10.86 -6.34 2.31
N ARG A 119 -10.38 -7.59 2.16
CA ARG A 119 -9.80 -8.37 3.28
C ARG A 119 -8.63 -7.64 3.94
N ASN A 120 -7.73 -7.09 3.13
CA ASN A 120 -6.58 -6.34 3.65
C ASN A 120 -7.00 -5.03 4.32
N SER A 121 -7.94 -4.29 3.73
CA SER A 121 -8.43 -3.03 4.30
C SER A 121 -9.06 -3.25 5.68
N GLU A 122 -9.91 -4.28 5.82
CA GLU A 122 -10.51 -4.63 7.11
C GLU A 122 -9.44 -5.03 8.14
N TYR A 123 -8.44 -5.82 7.73
CA TYR A 123 -7.34 -6.22 8.60
C TYR A 123 -6.54 -5.02 9.11
N TYR A 124 -6.07 -4.13 8.23
CA TYR A 124 -5.26 -2.97 8.61
C TYR A 124 -6.07 -1.92 9.39
N LEU A 125 -7.38 -1.80 9.14
CA LEU A 125 -8.26 -0.97 9.96
C LEU A 125 -8.34 -1.47 11.40
N LYS A 126 -8.51 -2.79 11.59
CA LYS A 126 -8.54 -3.42 12.92
C LYS A 126 -7.21 -3.30 13.63
N LEU A 127 -6.10 -3.48 12.91
CA LEU A 127 -4.75 -3.32 13.45
C LEU A 127 -4.52 -1.88 13.95
N ALA A 128 -4.86 -0.87 13.14
CA ALA A 128 -4.73 0.53 13.55
C ALA A 128 -5.62 0.88 14.75
N ALA A 129 -6.81 0.25 14.86
CA ALA A 129 -7.69 0.43 16.01
C ALA A 129 -7.09 -0.16 17.30
N GLU A 130 -6.50 -1.35 17.20
CA GLU A 130 -5.78 -2.00 18.29
C GLU A 130 -4.60 -1.14 18.77
N GLU A 131 -3.76 -0.66 17.84
CA GLU A 131 -2.63 0.22 18.14
C GLU A 131 -3.06 1.53 18.81
N ALA A 132 -4.22 2.07 18.44
CA ALA A 132 -4.79 3.29 19.02
C ALA A 132 -5.57 3.06 20.32
N GLY A 133 -5.77 1.80 20.76
CA GLY A 133 -6.62 1.47 21.91
C GLY A 133 -8.09 1.85 21.71
N LYS A 134 -8.58 1.82 20.47
CA LYS A 134 -9.94 2.20 20.08
C LYS A 134 -10.72 1.02 19.51
N SER A 135 -12.04 1.10 19.56
CA SER A 135 -12.94 0.16 18.88
C SER A 135 -13.36 0.70 17.52
N VAL A 136 -13.42 -0.16 16.51
CA VAL A 136 -13.98 0.13 15.19
C VAL A 136 -15.04 -0.90 14.80
N GLU A 137 -16.04 -0.43 14.05
CA GLU A 137 -17.13 -1.17 13.42
C GLU A 137 -17.03 -0.96 11.90
N PRO A 138 -16.35 -1.87 11.18
CA PRO A 138 -16.22 -1.78 9.73
C PRO A 138 -17.56 -2.10 9.04
N HIS A 139 -17.96 -1.25 8.11
CA HIS A 139 -19.05 -1.49 7.17
C HIS A 139 -18.46 -1.77 5.79
N LEU A 140 -18.47 -3.04 5.37
CA LEU A 140 -17.83 -3.48 4.14
C LEU A 140 -18.79 -3.40 2.94
N CYS A 141 -18.33 -2.83 1.84
CA CYS A 141 -19.04 -2.78 0.56
C CYS A 141 -18.10 -3.22 -0.57
N LEU A 142 -18.26 -4.45 -1.04
CA LEU A 142 -17.58 -4.93 -2.24
C LEU A 142 -18.40 -4.48 -3.46
N ALA A 143 -17.84 -3.58 -4.24
CA ALA A 143 -18.45 -3.02 -5.45
C ALA A 143 -17.67 -3.52 -6.68
N GLU A 144 -17.92 -4.76 -7.06
CA GLU A 144 -17.20 -5.44 -8.16
C GLU A 144 -17.43 -4.76 -9.52
N ASP A 145 -18.55 -4.03 -9.66
CA ASP A 145 -18.95 -3.28 -10.85
C ASP A 145 -18.33 -1.87 -10.95
N LEU A 146 -17.56 -1.46 -9.94
CA LEU A 146 -16.99 -0.11 -9.85
C LEU A 146 -15.80 0.10 -10.81
N ILE A 147 -15.17 -1.00 -11.23
CA ILE A 147 -14.18 -1.00 -12.31
C ILE A 147 -14.89 -1.63 -13.53
N PRO A 148 -15.08 -0.88 -14.63
CA PRO A 148 -15.65 -1.46 -15.85
C PRO A 148 -14.80 -2.66 -16.27
N ASP A 149 -15.44 -3.74 -16.74
CA ASP A 149 -14.73 -4.86 -17.36
C ASP A 149 -13.66 -4.30 -18.31
N ALA A 150 -12.40 -4.58 -18.00
CA ALA A 150 -11.28 -4.28 -18.87
C ALA A 150 -11.37 -5.24 -20.06
N GLY A 151 -12.26 -4.90 -21.01
CA GLY A 151 -12.40 -5.57 -22.29
C GLY A 151 -11.21 -5.32 -23.20
#